data_AF-A0A9D1ESX7-F1
#
_entry.id   AF-A0A9D1ESX7-F1
#
_cell.length_a   1.000
_cell.length_b   1.000
_cell.length_c   1.000
_cell.angle_alpha   90.00
_cell.angle_beta   90.00
_cell.angle_gamma   90.00
#
_symmetry.space_group_name_H-M   'P 1'
#
loop_
_entity.id
_entity.type
_entity.pdbx_description
1 polymer ?
#
loop_
_entity_poly.entity_id
_entity_poly.type
_entity_poly.pdbx_seq_one_letter_code
_entity_poly.pdbx_strand_id
1 'polypeptide(L)'
;MAVPNHSIDPRIFESARKEFLENGFEKASLKVICEGAGVTTGALYKRYKGKEDLFCAVVDQTVKDLYEVAHSRGDRDPAAMSDAELIKAWDMDGPDMMWWMRFLYDRHDDFVLLLSCSDGTRYTNFQHDWVEVLTKATSAFLAEAQRRGICRTDVGPEEL
;
A
#
# COMPACT_ATOMS: atom_id res chain seq x y z
N MET A 1 4.67 -24.21 21.25
CA MET A 1 3.59 -24.18 20.23
C MET A 1 4.23 -24.49 18.89
N ALA A 2 3.63 -25.35 18.06
CA ALA A 2 4.17 -25.69 16.75
C ALA A 2 4.15 -24.46 15.83
N VAL A 3 5.29 -24.13 15.22
CA VAL A 3 5.38 -23.07 14.22
C VAL A 3 4.46 -23.44 13.04
N PRO A 4 3.53 -22.57 12.60
CA PRO A 4 2.70 -22.86 11.44
C PRO A 4 3.60 -23.06 10.21
N ASN A 5 3.40 -24.17 9.49
CA ASN A 5 4.22 -24.48 8.31
C ASN A 5 3.81 -23.59 7.11
N HIS A 6 4.40 -22.42 6.89
CA HIS A 6 4.00 -21.47 5.84
C HIS A 6 4.34 -21.91 4.38
N SER A 7 4.75 -23.16 4.15
CA SER A 7 5.14 -23.65 2.82
C SER A 7 4.02 -23.68 1.76
N ILE A 8 2.76 -23.47 2.17
CA ILE A 8 1.60 -23.45 1.28
C ILE A 8 1.01 -22.05 1.12
N ASP A 9 1.51 -21.06 1.84
CA ASP A 9 1.00 -19.69 1.77
C ASP A 9 1.12 -19.09 0.37
N PRO A 10 2.20 -19.30 -0.42
CA PRO A 10 2.31 -18.72 -1.76
C PRO A 10 1.12 -19.07 -2.68
N ARG A 11 0.73 -20.35 -2.74
CA ARG A 11 -0.43 -20.80 -3.55
C ARG A 11 -1.77 -20.35 -2.98
N ILE A 12 -1.89 -20.21 -1.66
CA ILE A 12 -3.08 -19.65 -1.02
C ILE A 12 -3.21 -18.18 -1.39
N PHE A 13 -2.13 -17.41 -1.31
CA PHE A 13 -2.12 -15.99 -1.66
C PHE A 13 -2.38 -15.77 -3.14
N GLU A 14 -1.80 -16.57 -4.04
CA GLU A 14 -2.09 -16.50 -5.47
C GLU A 14 -3.58 -16.75 -5.76
N SER A 15 -4.15 -17.82 -5.18
CA SER A 15 -5.57 -18.13 -5.37
C SER A 15 -6.49 -17.09 -4.72
N ALA A 16 -6.11 -16.56 -3.56
CA ALA A 16 -6.86 -15.53 -2.86
C ALA A 16 -6.85 -14.21 -3.63
N ARG A 17 -5.67 -13.79 -4.09
CA ARG A 17 -5.47 -12.60 -4.91
C ARG A 17 -6.36 -12.65 -6.15
N LYS A 18 -6.37 -13.79 -6.86
CA LYS A 18 -7.25 -13.99 -8.01
C LYS A 18 -8.74 -13.86 -7.65
N GLU A 19 -9.19 -14.59 -6.63
CA GLU A 19 -10.61 -14.57 -6.22
C GLU A 19 -11.05 -13.16 -5.78
N PHE A 20 -10.22 -12.45 -5.01
CA PHE A 20 -10.52 -11.11 -4.52
C PHE A 20 -10.51 -10.07 -5.65
N LEU A 21 -9.60 -10.18 -6.63
CA LEU A 21 -9.59 -9.30 -7.80
C LEU A 21 -10.83 -9.52 -8.69
N GLU A 22 -11.29 -10.76 -8.82
CA GLU A 22 -12.44 -11.09 -9.66
C GLU A 22 -13.79 -10.72 -9.01
N ASN A 23 -13.90 -10.87 -7.68
CA ASN A 23 -15.20 -10.78 -6.99
C ASN A 23 -15.29 -9.66 -5.94
N GLY A 24 -14.18 -9.01 -5.59
CA GLY A 24 -14.09 -8.16 -4.41
C GLY A 24 -14.12 -8.97 -3.10
N PHE A 25 -13.71 -8.34 -1.99
CA PHE A 25 -13.67 -9.00 -0.69
C PHE A 25 -15.03 -9.58 -0.28
N GLU A 26 -16.11 -8.81 -0.36
CA GLU A 26 -17.42 -9.23 0.17
C GLU A 26 -17.94 -10.51 -0.50
N LYS A 27 -17.85 -10.59 -1.83
CA LYS A 27 -18.40 -11.70 -2.63
C LYS A 27 -17.44 -12.87 -2.81
N ALA A 28 -16.14 -12.68 -2.54
CA ALA A 28 -15.14 -13.73 -2.62
C ALA A 28 -15.46 -14.93 -1.70
N SER A 29 -15.15 -16.13 -2.19
CA SER A 29 -15.43 -17.40 -1.54
C SER A 29 -14.16 -18.08 -1.04
N LEU A 30 -14.07 -18.28 0.29
CA LEU A 30 -12.98 -19.08 0.88
C LEU A 30 -12.92 -20.51 0.33
N LYS A 31 -14.06 -21.07 -0.09
CA LYS A 31 -14.11 -22.40 -0.68
C LYS A 31 -13.40 -22.40 -2.04
N VAL A 32 -13.69 -21.43 -2.90
CA VAL A 32 -13.04 -21.30 -4.22
C VAL A 32 -11.54 -21.07 -4.05
N ILE A 33 -11.14 -20.25 -3.09
CA ILE A 33 -9.71 -20.03 -2.76
C ILE A 33 -9.03 -21.33 -2.32
N CYS A 34 -9.68 -22.12 -1.45
CA CYS A 34 -9.13 -23.40 -1.02
C CYS A 34 -8.98 -24.39 -2.18
N GLU A 35 -10.00 -24.47 -3.04
CA GLU A 35 -9.98 -25.31 -4.24
C GLU A 35 -8.88 -24.90 -5.22
N GLY A 36 -8.76 -23.60 -5.52
CA GLY A 36 -7.73 -23.06 -6.41
C GLY A 36 -6.31 -23.23 -5.86
N ALA A 37 -6.12 -23.14 -4.55
CA ALA A 37 -4.83 -23.39 -3.90
C ALA A 37 -4.54 -24.90 -3.68
N GLY A 38 -5.51 -25.79 -3.91
CA GLY A 38 -5.36 -27.22 -3.63
C GLY A 38 -5.19 -27.54 -2.14
N VAL A 39 -5.86 -26.79 -1.27
CA VAL A 39 -5.80 -26.96 0.19
C VAL A 39 -7.19 -27.24 0.77
N THR A 40 -7.24 -27.84 1.95
CA THR A 40 -8.51 -28.01 2.67
C THR A 40 -8.85 -26.75 3.44
N THR A 41 -10.14 -26.50 3.65
CA THR A 41 -10.62 -25.39 4.48
C THR A 41 -10.07 -25.47 5.91
N GLY A 42 -9.91 -26.69 6.46
CA GLY A 42 -9.30 -26.90 7.77
C GLY A 42 -7.80 -26.53 7.81
N ALA A 43 -7.07 -26.70 6.72
CA ALA A 43 -5.68 -26.25 6.62
C ALA A 43 -5.57 -24.72 6.54
N LEU A 44 -6.52 -24.06 5.86
CA LEU A 44 -6.62 -22.61 5.79
C LEU A 44 -6.93 -22.00 7.17
N TYR A 45 -7.94 -22.53 7.88
CA TYR A 45 -8.33 -22.03 9.20
C TYR A 45 -7.28 -22.21 10.30
N LYS A 46 -6.32 -23.12 10.11
CA LYS A 46 -5.15 -23.22 11.02
C LYS A 46 -4.18 -22.05 10.89
N ARG A 47 -4.30 -21.24 9.83
CA ARG A 47 -3.39 -20.13 9.49
C ARG A 47 -4.08 -18.79 9.62
N TYR A 48 -5.27 -18.70 9.06
CA TYR A 48 -6.04 -17.47 8.99
C TYR A 48 -7.37 -17.68 9.69
N LYS A 49 -7.74 -16.73 10.56
CA LYS A 49 -8.98 -16.78 11.35
C LYS A 49 -10.23 -16.69 10.49
N GLY A 50 -10.10 -16.19 9.26
CA GLY A 50 -11.19 -16.07 8.30
C GLY A 50 -10.76 -15.34 7.03
N LYS A 51 -11.76 -14.93 6.24
CA LYS A 51 -11.56 -14.27 4.94
C LYS A 51 -10.82 -12.94 5.08
N GLU A 52 -11.19 -12.12 6.08
CA GLU A 52 -10.55 -10.81 6.31
C GLU A 52 -9.09 -10.96 6.73
N ASP A 53 -8.78 -11.91 7.62
CA ASP A 53 -7.40 -12.18 8.05
C ASP A 53 -6.53 -12.65 6.88
N LEU A 54 -7.09 -13.46 5.99
CA LEU A 54 -6.43 -13.85 4.74
C LEU A 54 -6.22 -12.65 3.80
N PHE A 55 -7.24 -11.82 3.59
CA PHE A 55 -7.11 -10.60 2.78
C PHE A 55 -6.00 -9.69 3.33
N CYS A 56 -5.99 -9.48 4.64
CA CYS A 56 -4.96 -8.70 5.31
C CYS A 56 -3.57 -9.27 5.09
N ALA A 57 -3.40 -10.58 5.19
CA ALA A 57 -2.12 -11.24 4.95
C ALA A 57 -1.65 -11.13 3.49
N VAL A 58 -2.57 -11.15 2.52
CA VAL A 58 -2.26 -10.98 1.09
C VAL A 58 -1.66 -9.60 0.81
N VAL A 59 -2.28 -8.54 1.34
CA VAL A 59 -1.87 -7.14 1.07
C VAL A 59 -0.84 -6.59 2.06
N ASP A 60 -0.51 -7.31 3.13
CA ASP A 60 0.27 -6.82 4.28
C ASP A 60 1.61 -6.21 3.86
N GLN A 61 2.36 -6.88 2.99
CA GLN A 61 3.66 -6.37 2.55
C GLN A 61 3.52 -5.09 1.73
N THR A 62 2.53 -5.02 0.84
CA THR A 62 2.28 -3.83 0.02
C THR A 62 1.87 -2.64 0.88
N VAL A 63 1.01 -2.87 1.89
CA VAL A 63 0.65 -1.84 2.87
C VAL A 63 1.90 -1.35 3.60
N LYS A 64 2.72 -2.24 4.15
CA LYS A 64 3.97 -1.87 4.84
C LYS A 64 4.89 -1.04 3.96
N ASP A 65 5.14 -1.49 2.74
CA ASP A 65 6.04 -0.80 1.82
C ASP A 65 5.50 0.59 1.49
N LEU A 66 4.21 0.74 1.21
CA LEU A 66 3.57 2.04 0.96
C LEU A 66 3.80 2.98 2.14
N TYR A 67 3.44 2.58 3.35
CA TYR A 67 3.66 3.39 4.55
C TYR A 67 5.14 3.73 4.77
N GLU A 68 6.06 2.83 4.45
CA GLU A 68 7.50 3.11 4.50
C GLU A 68 7.90 4.23 3.52
N VAL A 69 7.33 4.27 2.31
CA VAL A 69 7.55 5.39 1.39
C VAL A 69 7.08 6.71 1.99
N ALA A 70 5.87 6.73 2.57
CA ALA A 70 5.34 7.93 3.20
C ALA A 70 6.20 8.38 4.40
N HIS A 71 6.60 7.46 5.28
CA HIS A 71 7.46 7.74 6.43
C HIS A 71 8.85 8.24 6.00
N SER A 72 9.45 7.61 4.99
CA SER A 72 10.75 8.03 4.46
C SER A 72 10.76 9.48 3.95
N ARG A 73 9.59 10.01 3.58
CA ARG A 73 9.38 11.42 3.25
C ARG A 73 9.06 12.22 4.51
N GLY A 74 8.04 11.84 5.27
CA GLY A 74 7.52 12.60 6.41
C GLY A 74 8.45 12.72 7.62
N ASP A 75 9.40 11.80 7.80
CA ASP A 75 10.31 11.80 8.95
C ASP A 75 11.54 12.71 8.75
N ARG A 76 11.72 13.29 7.56
CA ARG A 76 12.78 14.28 7.30
C ARG A 76 12.33 15.63 7.82
N ASP A 77 13.24 16.38 8.42
CA ASP A 77 13.02 17.79 8.74
C ASP A 77 13.33 18.66 7.50
N PRO A 78 12.32 19.25 6.83
CA PRO A 78 12.56 20.07 5.64
C PRO A 78 13.40 21.31 5.95
N ALA A 79 13.33 21.84 7.19
CA ALA A 79 14.12 23.00 7.59
C ALA A 79 15.63 22.71 7.64
N ALA A 80 16.01 21.45 7.86
CA ALA A 80 17.40 21.01 7.86
C ALA A 80 17.95 20.68 6.46
N MET A 81 17.09 20.64 5.43
CA MET A 81 17.47 20.34 4.06
C MET A 81 17.98 21.58 3.33
N SER A 82 18.84 21.38 2.33
CA SER A 82 19.23 22.40 1.36
C SER A 82 18.14 22.64 0.31
N ASP A 83 18.20 23.77 -0.39
CA ASP A 83 17.24 24.11 -1.45
C ASP A 83 17.25 23.07 -2.58
N ALA A 84 18.43 22.54 -2.93
CA ALA A 84 18.58 21.49 -3.92
C ALA A 84 17.90 20.19 -3.49
N GLU A 85 17.98 19.81 -2.21
CA GLU A 85 17.32 18.62 -1.68
C GLU A 85 15.79 18.80 -1.62
N LEU A 86 15.32 20.01 -1.29
CA LEU A 86 13.89 20.34 -1.34
C LEU A 86 13.36 20.23 -2.77
N ILE A 87 14.05 20.79 -3.77
CA ILE A 87 13.66 20.67 -5.18
C ILE A 87 13.66 19.19 -5.60
N LYS A 88 14.74 18.46 -5.28
CA LYS A 88 14.89 17.04 -5.62
C LYS A 88 13.81 16.14 -5.01
N ALA A 89 13.25 16.50 -3.85
CA ALA A 89 12.12 15.78 -3.25
C ALA A 89 10.84 15.79 -4.12
N TRP A 90 10.75 16.76 -5.05
CA TRP A 90 9.63 16.96 -5.98
C TRP A 90 10.00 16.70 -7.46
N ASP A 91 11.27 16.77 -7.82
CA ASP A 91 11.77 16.73 -9.21
C ASP A 91 11.49 15.40 -9.95
N MET A 92 11.11 14.34 -9.23
CA MET A 92 10.63 13.04 -9.73
C MET A 92 11.35 12.57 -11.02
N ASP A 93 12.68 12.63 -11.01
CA ASP A 93 13.50 12.44 -12.19
C ASP A 93 13.48 10.99 -12.70
N GLY A 94 14.19 10.71 -13.80
CA GLY A 94 14.18 9.39 -14.44
C GLY A 94 14.39 8.22 -13.46
N PRO A 95 15.45 8.21 -12.63
CA PRO A 95 15.66 7.20 -11.59
C PRO A 95 14.50 7.06 -10.59
N ASP A 96 13.98 8.18 -10.07
CA ASP A 96 12.87 8.18 -9.11
C ASP A 96 11.58 7.64 -9.74
N MET A 97 11.26 8.09 -10.97
CA MET A 97 10.10 7.63 -11.73
C MET A 97 10.21 6.15 -12.09
N MET A 98 11.40 5.68 -12.47
CA MET A 98 11.64 4.26 -12.73
C MET A 98 11.52 3.41 -11.46
N TRP A 99 11.93 3.95 -10.30
CA TRP A 99 11.72 3.28 -9.02
C TRP A 99 10.22 3.16 -8.71
N TRP A 100 9.45 4.24 -8.85
CA TRP A 100 8.00 4.23 -8.68
C TRP A 100 7.29 3.27 -9.63
N MET A 101 7.68 3.26 -10.92
CA MET A 101 7.11 2.33 -11.89
C MET A 101 7.36 0.86 -11.51
N ARG A 102 8.59 0.51 -11.09
CA ARG A 102 8.89 -0.85 -10.63
C ARG A 102 8.08 -1.19 -9.39
N PHE A 103 8.05 -0.29 -8.41
CA PHE A 103 7.30 -0.48 -7.18
C PHE A 103 5.80 -0.73 -7.45
N LEU A 104 5.17 0.13 -8.25
CA LEU A 104 3.76 0.00 -8.61
C LEU A 104 3.49 -1.24 -9.48
N TYR A 105 4.44 -1.64 -10.32
CA TYR A 105 4.32 -2.87 -11.11
C TYR A 105 4.40 -4.12 -10.24
N ASP A 106 5.42 -4.20 -9.37
CA ASP A 106 5.65 -5.35 -8.47
C ASP A 106 4.51 -5.51 -7.44
N ARG A 107 3.85 -4.41 -7.08
CA ARG A 107 2.72 -4.38 -6.14
C ARG A 107 1.35 -4.20 -6.81
N HIS A 108 1.27 -4.24 -8.14
CA HIS A 108 0.08 -3.85 -8.91
C HIS A 108 -1.21 -4.48 -8.38
N ASP A 109 -1.24 -5.80 -8.29
CA ASP A 109 -2.45 -6.54 -7.90
C ASP A 109 -2.86 -6.23 -6.45
N ASP A 110 -1.90 -6.16 -5.52
CA ASP A 110 -2.19 -5.77 -4.14
C ASP A 110 -2.73 -4.35 -4.04
N PHE A 111 -2.20 -3.44 -4.87
CA PHE A 111 -2.65 -2.07 -4.90
C PHE A 111 -4.08 -1.95 -5.44
N VAL A 112 -4.42 -2.69 -6.50
CA VAL A 112 -5.80 -2.80 -7.00
C VAL A 112 -6.72 -3.41 -5.94
N LEU A 113 -6.28 -4.44 -5.21
CA LEU A 113 -7.06 -5.03 -4.12
C LEU A 113 -7.41 -3.99 -3.05
N LEU A 114 -6.43 -3.18 -2.64
CA LEU A 114 -6.60 -2.14 -1.63
C LEU A 114 -7.53 -1.02 -2.11
N LEU A 115 -7.41 -0.61 -3.37
CA LEU A 115 -8.18 0.52 -3.93
C LEU A 115 -9.60 0.15 -4.37
N SER A 116 -9.86 -1.09 -4.75
CA SER A 116 -11.11 -1.44 -5.45
C SER A 116 -11.78 -2.73 -4.98
N CYS A 117 -11.14 -3.50 -4.09
CA CYS A 117 -11.66 -4.80 -3.67
C CYS A 117 -11.74 -4.94 -2.14
N SER A 118 -11.48 -3.88 -1.39
CA SER A 118 -11.30 -3.91 0.07
C SER A 118 -12.56 -3.59 0.87
N ASP A 119 -13.68 -3.28 0.22
CA ASP A 119 -14.97 -3.02 0.88
C ASP A 119 -15.35 -4.17 1.81
N GLY A 120 -15.74 -3.83 3.04
CA GLY A 120 -16.07 -4.81 4.08
C GLY A 120 -14.86 -5.33 4.87
N THR A 121 -13.65 -4.82 4.59
CA THR A 121 -12.45 -5.03 5.41
C THR A 121 -12.07 -3.76 6.17
N ARG A 122 -11.10 -3.89 7.09
CA ARG A 122 -10.41 -2.73 7.70
C ARG A 122 -9.81 -1.72 6.70
N TYR A 123 -9.63 -2.10 5.44
CA TYR A 123 -9.06 -1.24 4.39
C TYR A 123 -10.11 -0.58 3.50
N THR A 124 -11.41 -0.62 3.87
CA THR A 124 -12.50 0.02 3.09
C THR A 124 -12.19 1.48 2.71
N ASN A 125 -11.54 2.24 3.60
CA ASN A 125 -11.20 3.66 3.36
C ASN A 125 -9.75 3.86 2.91
N PHE A 126 -9.07 2.81 2.44
CA PHE A 126 -7.63 2.85 2.20
C PHE A 126 -7.18 4.00 1.30
N GLN A 127 -7.91 4.29 0.21
CA GLN A 127 -7.57 5.39 -0.68
C GLN A 127 -7.53 6.74 0.06
N HIS A 128 -8.53 7.00 0.90
CA HIS A 128 -8.62 8.24 1.66
C HIS A 128 -7.50 8.32 2.69
N ASP A 129 -7.35 7.29 3.53
CA ASP A 129 -6.34 7.24 4.58
C ASP A 129 -4.92 7.37 4.01
N TRP A 130 -4.66 6.75 2.86
CA TRP A 130 -3.38 6.82 2.16
C TRP A 130 -3.08 8.22 1.61
N VAL A 131 -4.08 8.86 0.98
CA VAL A 131 -3.93 10.24 0.48
C VAL A 131 -3.67 11.20 1.64
N GLU A 132 -4.41 11.12 2.75
CA GLU A 132 -4.17 11.98 3.91
C GLU A 132 -2.74 11.86 4.46
N VAL A 133 -2.23 10.63 4.55
CA VAL A 133 -0.86 10.37 5.01
C VAL A 133 0.18 10.96 4.06
N LEU A 134 0.02 10.77 2.75
CA LEU A 134 0.93 11.33 1.76
C LEU A 134 0.88 12.85 1.72
N THR A 135 -0.32 13.46 1.69
CA THR A 135 -0.50 14.91 1.69
C THR A 135 0.14 15.53 2.92
N LYS A 136 -0.03 14.93 4.10
CA LYS A 136 0.65 15.40 5.32
C LYS A 136 2.16 15.33 5.21
N ALA A 137 2.70 14.21 4.69
CA ALA A 137 4.13 14.03 4.54
C ALA A 137 4.76 15.02 3.54
N THR A 138 4.05 15.37 2.46
CA THR A 138 4.57 16.27 1.41
C THR A 138 4.31 17.75 1.69
N SER A 139 3.23 18.11 2.40
CA SER A 139 2.88 19.50 2.71
C SER A 139 3.97 20.24 3.47
N ALA A 140 4.72 19.55 4.35
CA ALA A 140 5.82 20.14 5.09
C ALA A 140 6.97 20.61 4.16
N PHE A 141 7.25 19.85 3.10
CA PHE A 141 8.24 20.23 2.09
C PHE A 141 7.77 21.40 1.25
N LEU A 142 6.49 21.43 0.87
CA LEU A 142 5.90 22.55 0.14
C LEU A 142 5.99 23.84 0.96
N ALA A 143 5.56 23.79 2.23
CA ALA A 143 5.57 24.95 3.11
C ALA A 143 6.99 25.51 3.30
N GLU A 144 7.99 24.65 3.43
CA GLU A 144 9.38 25.09 3.55
C GLU A 144 9.92 25.68 2.23
N ALA A 145 9.61 25.07 1.09
CA ALA A 145 9.98 25.61 -0.21
C ALA A 145 9.35 26.99 -0.47
N GLN A 146 8.08 27.17 -0.08
CA GLN A 146 7.38 28.46 -0.13
C GLN A 146 8.04 29.49 0.80
N ARG A 147 8.36 29.11 2.04
CA ARG A 147 9.04 29.98 3.02
C ARG A 147 10.38 30.50 2.51
N ARG A 148 11.10 29.69 1.73
CA ARG A 148 12.38 30.06 1.11
C ARG A 148 12.26 30.77 -0.24
N GLY A 149 11.04 30.91 -0.78
CA GLY A 149 10.80 31.52 -2.08
C GLY A 149 11.26 30.66 -3.27
N ILE A 150 11.37 29.34 -3.08
CA ILE A 150 11.78 28.38 -4.12
C ILE A 150 10.63 28.08 -5.07
N CYS A 151 9.39 28.12 -4.60
CA CYS A 151 8.19 27.84 -5.39
C CYS A 151 7.07 28.86 -5.13
N ARG A 152 6.01 28.77 -5.94
CA ARG A 152 4.80 29.60 -5.84
C ARG A 152 4.08 29.39 -4.50
N THR A 153 3.49 30.46 -3.97
CA THR A 153 2.89 30.50 -2.61
C THR A 153 1.36 30.41 -2.60
N ASP A 154 0.76 30.22 -3.76
CA ASP A 154 -0.69 30.17 -3.99
C ASP A 154 -1.19 28.73 -4.17
N VAL A 155 -0.40 27.75 -3.72
CA VAL A 155 -0.81 26.33 -3.65
C VAL A 155 -0.95 25.96 -2.18
N GLY A 156 -2.17 25.60 -1.77
CA GLY A 156 -2.47 25.11 -0.43
C GLY A 156 -2.33 23.58 -0.31
N PRO A 157 -2.26 23.03 0.91
CA PRO A 157 -2.27 21.58 1.14
C PRO A 157 -3.47 20.85 0.53
N GLU A 158 -4.61 21.53 0.39
CA GLU A 158 -5.84 21.02 -0.22
C GLU A 158 -5.76 20.89 -1.75
N GLU A 159 -4.75 21.50 -2.37
CA GLU A 159 -4.47 21.44 -3.81
C GLU A 159 -3.34 20.46 -4.15
N LEU A 160 -2.80 19.75 -3.14
CA LEU A 160 -1.84 18.65 -3.26
C LEU A 160 -2.56 17.29 -3.38
#